data_AF-A0A2V8V9I2-F1
#
_entry.id   AF-A0A2V8V9I2-F1
#
_cell.length_a   1.000
_cell.length_b   1.000
_cell.length_c   1.000
_cell.angle_alpha   90.00
_cell.angle_beta   90.00
_cell.angle_gamma   90.00
#
_symmetry.space_group_name_H-M   'P 1'
#
loop_
_entity.id
_entity.type
_entity.pdbx_description
1 polymer ?
#
loop_
_entity_poly.entity_id
_entity_poly.type
_entity_poly.pdbx_seq_one_letter_code
_entity_poly.pdbx_strand_id
1 'polypeptide(L)'
;MAAAAGCTLEDNVAQVRAAGNLEDRPLIVLTSPKQFDYDDPAQTKEASVFFEIWVHQLQPQLAHLSTRGRQVVVPDASFGIPYEEPEAVVRAVREVVTEVRAARH
;
A
#
# COMPACT_ATOMS: atom_id res chain seq x y z
N MET A 1 -11.67 15.69 34.39
CA MET A 1 -10.66 15.61 33.32
C MET A 1 -11.22 14.69 32.25
N ALA A 2 -11.62 15.23 31.10
CA ALA A 2 -12.30 14.44 30.07
C ALA A 2 -11.34 13.41 29.47
N ALA A 3 -11.72 12.13 29.50
CA ALA A 3 -11.06 11.10 28.72
C ALA A 3 -11.30 11.41 27.24
N ALA A 4 -10.23 11.56 26.46
CA ALA A 4 -10.37 11.46 25.01
C ALA A 4 -10.88 10.05 24.71
N ALA A 5 -12.08 9.93 24.13
CA ALA A 5 -12.58 8.67 23.62
C ALA A 5 -11.67 8.25 22.45
N GLY A 6 -10.68 7.39 22.73
CA GLY A 6 -9.82 6.82 21.71
C GLY A 6 -10.55 5.69 21.02
N CYS A 7 -10.81 5.81 19.71
CA CYS A 7 -11.27 4.69 18.87
C CYS A 7 -10.34 3.48 19.10
N THR A 8 -10.90 2.33 19.47
CA THR A 8 -10.10 1.11 19.63
C THR A 8 -9.66 0.56 18.28
N LEU A 9 -8.76 -0.43 18.27
CA LEU A 9 -8.39 -1.11 17.03
C LEU A 9 -9.63 -1.78 16.39
N GLU A 10 -10.50 -2.35 17.21
CA GLU A 10 -11.74 -2.99 16.78
C GLU A 10 -12.69 -1.99 16.12
N ASP A 11 -12.83 -0.78 16.69
CA ASP A 11 -13.62 0.29 16.10
C ASP A 11 -13.06 0.70 14.72
N ASN A 12 -11.74 0.85 14.60
CA ASN A 12 -11.08 1.19 13.34
C ASN A 12 -11.29 0.09 12.28
N VAL A 13 -11.16 -1.18 12.66
CA VAL A 13 -11.38 -2.31 11.74
C VAL A 13 -12.84 -2.37 11.28
N ALA A 14 -13.80 -2.14 12.18
CA ALA A 14 -15.20 -2.08 11.82
C ALA A 14 -15.49 -0.94 10.83
N GLN A 15 -14.89 0.23 11.04
CA GLN A 15 -15.00 1.38 10.13
C GLN A 15 -14.41 1.08 8.74
N VAL A 16 -13.22 0.49 8.66
CA VAL A 16 -12.61 0.10 7.37
C VAL A 16 -13.49 -0.90 6.62
N ARG A 17 -14.04 -1.90 7.32
CA ARG A 17 -14.98 -2.86 6.71
C ARG A 17 -16.25 -2.19 6.22
N ALA A 18 -16.77 -1.22 6.95
CA ALA A 18 -17.98 -0.48 6.57
C ALA A 18 -17.74 0.50 5.41
N ALA A 19 -16.50 0.99 5.22
CA ALA A 19 -16.14 1.90 4.13
C ALA A 19 -16.23 1.27 2.73
N GLY A 20 -16.19 -0.07 2.65
CA GLY A 20 -16.30 -0.80 1.40
C GLY A 20 -15.12 -0.57 0.45
N ASN A 21 -15.40 -0.63 -0.84
CA ASN A 21 -14.38 -0.55 -1.90
C ASN A 21 -14.24 0.88 -2.44
N LEU A 22 -13.17 1.15 -3.17
CA LEU A 22 -12.91 2.42 -3.84
C LEU A 22 -13.62 2.57 -5.19
N GLU A 23 -14.40 1.57 -5.59
CA GLU A 23 -15.14 1.53 -6.86
C GLU A 23 -14.20 1.73 -8.06
N ASP A 24 -14.48 2.69 -8.94
CA ASP A 24 -13.69 2.99 -10.12
C ASP A 24 -12.64 4.08 -9.88
N ARG A 25 -12.35 4.49 -8.64
CA ARG A 25 -11.33 5.53 -8.39
C ARG A 25 -9.93 5.02 -8.75
N PRO A 26 -9.10 5.73 -9.53
CA PRO A 26 -7.75 5.26 -9.86
C PRO A 26 -6.92 5.02 -8.60
N LEU A 27 -6.27 3.86 -8.53
CA LEU A 27 -5.40 3.48 -7.41
C LEU A 27 -4.12 2.83 -7.95
N ILE A 28 -2.98 3.41 -7.60
CA ILE A 28 -1.67 2.80 -7.87
C ILE A 28 -1.02 2.52 -6.52
N VAL A 29 -0.75 1.24 -6.25
CA VAL A 29 -0.06 0.80 -5.02
C VAL A 29 1.41 0.58 -5.34
N LEU A 30 2.29 1.44 -4.84
CA LEU A 30 3.73 1.26 -4.95
C LEU A 30 4.21 0.32 -3.83
N THR A 31 4.85 -0.78 -4.19
CA THR A 31 5.31 -1.81 -3.24
C THR A 31 6.80 -2.03 -3.35
N SER A 32 7.50 -1.93 -2.23
CA SER A 32 8.88 -2.39 -2.11
C SER A 32 8.90 -3.89 -1.78
N PRO A 33 9.71 -4.70 -2.49
CA PRO A 33 9.94 -6.10 -2.13
C PRO A 33 11.13 -6.29 -1.19
N LYS A 34 11.86 -5.22 -0.85
CA LYS A 34 13.14 -5.32 -0.15
C LYS A 34 12.91 -5.60 1.33
N GLN A 35 13.37 -6.77 1.76
CA GLN A 35 13.33 -7.20 3.16
C GLN A 35 14.43 -6.54 4.00
N PHE A 36 14.22 -6.56 5.32
CA PHE A 36 15.28 -6.27 6.29
C PHE A 36 16.19 -7.48 6.45
N ASP A 37 17.49 -7.21 6.54
CA ASP A 37 18.47 -8.21 6.93
C ASP A 37 18.56 -8.24 8.46
N TYR A 38 18.40 -9.43 9.05
CA TYR A 38 18.53 -9.65 10.48
C TYR A 38 19.77 -10.50 10.76
N ASP A 39 20.45 -10.22 11.88
CA ASP A 39 21.60 -11.01 12.34
C ASP A 39 21.19 -12.45 12.68
N ASP A 40 19.94 -12.67 13.11
CA ASP A 40 19.37 -13.99 13.38
C ASP A 40 18.79 -14.61 12.09
N PRO A 41 19.32 -15.77 11.63
CA PRO A 41 18.79 -16.46 10.45
C PRO A 41 17.32 -16.85 10.54
N ALA A 42 16.79 -17.10 11.74
CA ALA A 42 15.38 -17.41 11.93
C ALA A 42 14.50 -16.19 11.61
N GLN A 43 14.91 -15.00 12.03
CA GLN A 43 14.22 -13.74 11.74
C GLN A 43 14.29 -13.39 10.26
N THR A 44 15.45 -13.58 9.62
CA THR A 44 15.58 -13.39 8.17
C THR A 44 14.63 -14.30 7.40
N LYS A 45 14.49 -15.58 7.80
CA LYS A 45 13.53 -16.50 7.18
C LYS A 45 12.08 -16.04 7.38
N GLU A 46 11.72 -15.60 8.58
CA GLU A 46 10.37 -15.09 8.87
C GLU A 46 10.07 -13.83 8.06
N ALA A 47 11.03 -12.92 7.94
CA ALA A 47 10.92 -11.74 7.10
C ALA A 47 10.71 -12.11 5.64
N SER A 48 11.45 -13.07 5.09
CA SER A 48 11.24 -13.53 3.71
C SER A 48 9.81 -14.05 3.50
N VAL A 49 9.29 -14.87 4.42
CA VAL A 49 7.90 -15.37 4.34
C VAL A 49 6.89 -14.24 4.42
N PHE A 50 7.10 -13.29 5.33
CA PHE A 50 6.24 -12.12 5.44
C PHE A 50 6.25 -11.29 4.15
N PHE A 51 7.41 -11.06 3.55
CA PHE A 51 7.53 -10.26 2.33
C PHE A 51 6.93 -10.94 1.10
N GLU A 52 7.00 -12.27 1.01
CA GLU A 52 6.24 -13.02 0.00
C GLU A 52 4.73 -12.75 0.12
N ILE A 53 4.18 -12.81 1.33
CA ILE A 53 2.77 -12.51 1.58
C ILE A 53 2.45 -11.02 1.33
N TRP A 54 3.34 -10.13 1.75
CA TRP A 54 3.21 -8.68 1.56
C TRP A 54 3.11 -8.33 0.07
N VAL A 55 4.12 -8.71 -0.72
CA VAL A 55 4.24 -8.35 -2.13
C VAL A 55 3.18 -9.04 -2.98
N HIS A 56 2.90 -10.33 -2.71
CA HIS A 56 2.10 -11.15 -3.61
C HIS A 56 0.65 -11.40 -3.16
N GLN A 57 0.29 -11.00 -1.93
CA GLN A 57 -1.09 -11.15 -1.44
C GLN A 57 -1.68 -9.84 -0.92
N LEU A 58 -1.05 -9.23 0.08
CA LEU A 58 -1.64 -8.07 0.77
C LEU A 58 -1.69 -6.82 -0.11
N GLN A 59 -0.59 -6.51 -0.80
CA GLN A 59 -0.52 -5.33 -1.67
C GLN A 59 -1.42 -5.46 -2.91
N PRO A 60 -1.51 -6.64 -3.58
CA PRO A 60 -2.54 -6.90 -4.57
C PRO A 60 -3.96 -6.72 -4.03
N GLN A 61 -4.29 -7.26 -2.85
CA GLN A 61 -5.63 -7.11 -2.27
C GLN A 61 -5.99 -5.64 -2.02
N LEU A 62 -5.02 -4.83 -1.57
CA LEU A 62 -5.20 -3.39 -1.45
C LEU A 62 -5.49 -2.72 -2.80
N ALA A 63 -4.75 -3.08 -3.85
CA ALA A 63 -5.00 -2.57 -5.20
C ALA A 63 -6.42 -2.94 -5.68
N HIS A 64 -6.90 -4.15 -5.38
CA HIS A 64 -8.24 -4.62 -5.77
C HIS A 64 -9.41 -3.92 -5.07
N LEU A 65 -9.15 -3.04 -4.10
CA LEU A 65 -10.20 -2.15 -3.60
C LEU A 65 -10.74 -1.23 -4.71
N SER A 66 -9.97 -0.99 -5.78
CA SER A 66 -10.42 -0.29 -6.97
C SER A 66 -10.51 -1.24 -8.17
N THR A 67 -11.53 -1.09 -9.01
CA THR A 67 -11.64 -1.78 -10.30
C THR A 67 -10.61 -1.30 -11.32
N ARG A 68 -10.02 -0.13 -11.10
CA ARG A 68 -8.87 0.42 -11.85
C ARG A 68 -7.57 0.33 -11.05
N GLY A 69 -7.57 -0.40 -9.95
CA GLY A 69 -6.42 -0.52 -9.09
C GLY A 69 -5.33 -1.42 -9.68
N ARG A 70 -4.07 -1.00 -9.51
CA ARG A 70 -2.92 -1.81 -9.90
C ARG A 70 -1.75 -1.66 -8.94
N GLN A 71 -0.99 -2.74 -8.78
CA GLN A 71 0.26 -2.72 -8.02
C GLN A 71 1.44 -2.41 -8.96
N VAL A 72 2.42 -1.67 -8.45
CA VAL A 72 3.74 -1.50 -9.07
C VAL A 72 4.79 -1.90 -8.04
N VAL A 73 5.54 -2.94 -8.35
CA VAL A 73 6.71 -3.32 -7.55
C VAL A 73 7.87 -2.41 -7.93
N VAL A 74 8.48 -1.78 -6.93
CA VAL A 74 9.64 -0.89 -7.06
C VAL A 74 10.84 -1.66 -6.49
N PRO A 75 11.60 -2.39 -7.33
CA PRO A 75 12.54 -3.42 -6.86
C PRO A 75 13.72 -2.86 -6.05
N ASP A 76 14.17 -1.66 -6.41
CA ASP A 76 15.39 -1.08 -5.84
C ASP A 76 15.13 -0.25 -4.56
N ALA A 77 13.86 -0.01 -4.24
CA ALA A 77 13.47 0.73 -3.04
C ALA A 77 13.24 -0.19 -1.84
N SER A 78 13.51 0.34 -0.65
CA SER A 78 13.08 -0.14 0.66
C SER A 78 11.73 0.48 1.04
N PHE A 79 11.40 0.52 2.34
CA PHE A 79 10.22 1.20 2.88
C PHE A 79 10.19 2.70 2.57
N GLY A 80 11.33 3.30 2.22
CA GLY A 80 11.48 4.71 1.91
C GLY A 80 11.25 5.11 0.45
N ILE A 81 10.32 4.47 -0.29
CA ILE A 81 10.08 4.73 -1.72
C ILE A 81 10.07 6.24 -2.08
N PRO A 82 9.40 7.15 -1.34
CA PRO A 82 9.42 8.57 -1.70
C PRO A 82 10.78 9.26 -1.65
N TYR A 83 11.74 8.72 -0.89
CA TYR A 83 13.09 9.25 -0.74
C TYR A 83 14.08 8.56 -1.68
N GLU A 84 13.89 7.26 -1.90
CA GLU A 84 14.82 6.42 -2.67
C GLU A 84 14.48 6.40 -4.16
N GLU A 85 13.19 6.37 -4.48
CA GLU A 85 12.65 6.32 -5.84
C GLU A 85 11.57 7.40 -6.05
N PRO A 86 11.90 8.70 -5.87
CA PRO A 86 10.92 9.78 -5.96
C PRO A 86 10.24 9.85 -7.33
N GLU A 87 10.93 9.44 -8.41
CA GLU A 87 10.40 9.40 -9.76
C GLU A 87 9.25 8.39 -9.90
N ALA A 88 9.30 7.26 -9.17
CA ALA A 88 8.21 6.29 -9.15
C ALA A 88 6.94 6.91 -8.55
N VAL A 89 7.09 7.69 -7.47
CA VAL A 89 6.00 8.43 -6.85
C VAL A 89 5.45 9.51 -7.79
N VAL A 90 6.32 10.33 -8.37
CA VAL A 90 5.91 11.40 -9.30
C VAL A 90 5.16 10.82 -10.50
N ARG A 91 5.64 9.70 -11.05
CA ARG A 91 4.98 9.02 -12.17
C ARG A 91 3.59 8.52 -11.79
N ALA A 92 3.46 7.82 -10.66
CA ALA A 92 2.18 7.31 -10.18
C ALA A 92 1.17 8.44 -9.94
N VAL A 93 1.59 9.54 -9.30
CA VAL A 93 0.73 10.71 -9.07
C VAL A 93 0.28 11.34 -10.38
N ARG A 94 1.20 11.53 -11.35
CA ARG A 94 0.86 12.09 -12.66
C ARG A 94 -0.13 11.22 -13.42
N GLU A 95 0.01 9.90 -13.35
CA GLU A 95 -0.90 8.95 -13.98
C GLU A 95 -2.31 9.04 -13.38
N VAL A 96 -2.43 8.97 -12.06
CA VAL A 96 -3.72 9.14 -11.36
C VAL A 96 -4.38 10.48 -11.70
N VAL A 97 -3.62 11.58 -11.68
CA VAL A 97 -4.15 12.91 -12.02
C VAL A 97 -4.61 12.96 -13.49
N THR A 98 -3.87 12.34 -14.39
CA THR A 98 -4.24 12.25 -15.81
C THR A 98 -5.54 11.48 -15.98
N GLU A 99 -5.66 10.32 -15.35
CA GLU A 99 -6.88 9.50 -15.40
C GLU A 99 -8.10 10.22 -14.83
N VAL A 100 -7.96 10.89 -13.68
CA VAL A 100 -9.06 11.64 -13.07
C VAL A 100 -9.48 12.81 -13.96
N ARG A 101 -8.54 13.49 -14.63
CA ARG A 101 -8.85 14.58 -15.57
C ARG A 101 -9.53 14.07 -16.82
N ALA A 102 -9.09 12.93 -17.36
CA ALA A 102 -9.70 12.31 -18.54
C ALA A 102 -11.15 11.85 -18.29
N ALA A 103 -11.45 11.33 -17.08
CA ALA A 103 -12.78 10.86 -16.72
C ALA A 103 -13.80 11.98 -16.41
N ARG A 104 -13.37 13.25 -16.34
CA ARG A 104 -14.24 14.41 -16.08
C ARG A 104 -14.78 15.08 -17.35
N HIS A 105 -14.39 14.59 -18.51
CA HIS A 105 -14.86 15.04 -19.83
C HIS A 105 -15.86 14.04 -20.41
#